data_AF-A0A1I7SK94-F1
#
_entry.id   AF-A0A1I7SK94-F1
#
_cell.length_a   1.000
_cell.length_b   1.000
_cell.length_c   1.000
_cell.angle_alpha   90.00
_cell.angle_beta   90.00
_cell.angle_gamma   90.00
#
_symmetry.space_group_name_H-M   'P 1'
#
loop_
_entity.id
_entity.type
_entity.pdbx_description
1 polymer ?
#
loop_
_entity_poly.entity_id
_entity_poly.type
_entity_poly.pdbx_seq_one_letter_code
_entity_poly.pdbx_strand_id
1 'polypeptide(L)' 'MTEDHILALICSSSEFAQIQCRETEMADLDMLMSGCMLPLRGGGLATSQGKVNCLLQ' A
#
# COMPACT_ATOMS: atom_id res chain seq x y z
N MET A 1 18.45 -1.95 5.72
CA MET A 1 17.07 -1.99 5.21
C MET A 1 16.24 -2.77 6.22
N THR A 2 15.18 -2.18 6.75
CA THR A 2 14.20 -2.87 7.61
C THR A 2 13.09 -3.48 6.76
N GLU A 3 12.27 -4.38 7.31
CA GLU A 3 11.24 -5.14 6.58
C GLU A 3 10.24 -4.23 5.87
N ASP A 4 9.80 -3.16 6.53
CA ASP A 4 8.92 -2.14 5.98
C ASP A 4 9.56 -1.35 4.82
N HIS A 5 10.89 -1.18 4.79
CA HIS A 5 11.59 -0.61 3.64
C HIS A 5 11.70 -1.60 2.47
N ILE A 6 11.86 -2.90 2.76
CA ILE A 6 11.84 -3.96 1.73
C ILE A 6 10.46 -4.00 1.07
N LEU A 7 9.39 -4.01 1.87
CA LEU A 7 8.03 -4.01 1.34
C LEU A 7 7.74 -2.75 0.52
N ALA A 8 8.15 -1.57 0.99
CA ALA A 8 8.02 -0.32 0.23
C ALA A 8 8.74 -0.38 -1.13
N LEU A 9 9.94 -0.97 -1.19
CA LEU A 9 10.68 -1.16 -2.43
C LEU A 9 9.90 -2.06 -3.40
N ILE A 10 9.34 -3.18 -2.92
CA ILE A 10 8.50 -4.07 -3.73
C ILE A 10 7.28 -3.31 -4.26
N CYS A 11 6.60 -2.52 -3.42
CA CYS A 11 5.41 -1.76 -3.82
C CYS A 11 5.69 -0.66 -4.85
N SER A 12 6.96 -0.30 -5.07
CA SER A 12 7.38 0.67 -6.11
C SER A 12 7.62 0.05 -7.49
N SER A 13 7.44 -1.27 -7.63
CA SER A 13 7.63 -2.02 -8.88
C SER A 13 6.71 -1.52 -10.01
N SER A 14 7.28 -1.47 -11.22
CA SER A 14 6.60 -1.03 -12.45
C SER A 14 5.42 -1.91 -12.85
N GLU A 15 5.41 -3.16 -12.39
CA GLU A 15 4.36 -4.15 -12.58
C GLU A 15 3.04 -3.68 -11.94
N PHE A 16 3.11 -2.79 -10.95
CA PHE A 16 1.96 -2.16 -10.32
C PHE A 16 1.57 -0.80 -10.90
N ALA A 17 2.23 -0.33 -11.97
CA ALA A 17 2.02 1.02 -12.52
C ALA A 17 0.59 1.30 -12.98
N GLN A 18 -0.19 0.26 -13.30
CA GLN A 18 -1.60 0.40 -13.72
C GLN A 18 -2.60 0.33 -12.56
N ILE A 19 -2.14 0.08 -11.32
CA ILE A 19 -3.02 0.07 -10.16
C ILE A 19 -3.41 1.51 -9.83
N GLN A 20 -4.71 1.75 -9.82
CA GLN A 20 -5.32 3.03 -9.48
C GLN A 20 -6.02 2.94 -8.13
N CYS A 21 -5.99 4.05 -7.39
CA CYS A 21 -6.86 4.24 -6.23
C CYS A 21 -8.23 4.70 -6.72
N ARG A 22 -9.29 4.13 -6.13
CA ARG A 22 -10.68 4.49 -6.41
C ARG A 22 -11.33 4.93 -5.11
N GLU A 23 -12.12 5.99 -5.15
CA GLU A 23 -12.80 6.50 -3.94
C GLU A 23 -13.72 5.45 -3.30
N THR A 24 -14.35 4.60 -4.12
CA THR A 24 -15.31 3.58 -3.69
C THR A 24 -14.74 2.48 -2.80
N GLU A 25 -13.41 2.32 -2.74
CA GLU A 25 -12.70 1.30 -1.95
C GLU A 25 -11.92 1.91 -0.78
N MET A 26 -11.89 3.25 -0.62
CA MET A 26 -11.07 3.90 0.41
C MET A 26 -11.50 3.52 1.82
N ALA A 27 -12.81 3.44 2.07
CA ALA A 27 -13.33 3.04 3.38
C ALA A 27 -12.92 1.61 3.77
N ASP A 28 -12.92 0.69 2.81
CA ASP A 28 -12.49 -0.69 3.02
C ASP A 28 -10.97 -0.77 3.25
N LEU A 29 -10.19 0.01 2.50
CA LEU A 29 -8.74 0.11 2.67
C LEU A 29 -8.35 0.73 4.02
N ASP A 30 -9.08 1.73 4.51
CA ASP A 30 -8.89 2.30 5.85
C ASP A 30 -9.12 1.24 6.94
N MET A 31 -10.14 0.39 6.78
CA MET A 31 -10.38 -0.73 7.69
C MET A 31 -9.26 -1.77 7.61
N LEU A 32 -8.81 -2.16 6.41
CA LEU A 32 -7.74 -3.13 6.20
C LEU A 32 -6.39 -2.65 6.76
N MET A 33 -6.11 -1.34 6.67
CA MET A 33 -4.86 -0.76 7.19
C MET A 33 -4.66 -1.04 8.69
N SER A 34 -5.75 -1.19 9.46
CA SER A 34 -5.66 -1.56 10.88
C SER A 34 -5.05 -2.94 11.13
N GLY A 35 -5.05 -3.83 10.13
CA GLY A 35 -4.45 -5.15 10.17
C GLY A 35 -2.99 -5.21 9.69
N CYS A 36 -2.44 -4.13 9.16
CA CYS A 36 -1.06 -4.08 8.70
C CYS A 36 -0.08 -4.16 9.88
N MET A 37 0.83 -5.14 9.84
CA MET A 37 1.84 -5.36 10.89
C MET A 37 3.06 -4.47 10.72
N LEU A 38 3.36 -4.07 9.49
CA LEU A 38 4.46 -3.19 9.14
C LEU A 38 3.93 -1.77 8.87
N PRO A 39 4.68 -0.72 9.23
CA PRO A 39 4.32 0.65 8.90
C PRO A 39 4.04 0.82 7.41
N LEU A 40 2.87 1.39 7.09
CA LEU A 40 2.49 1.67 5.71
C LEU A 40 3.36 2.80 5.12
N ARG A 41 4.29 2.44 4.23
CA ARG A 41 5.14 3.40 3.49
C ARG A 41 4.58 3.65 2.10
N GLY A 42 5.10 4.67 1.41
CA GLY A 42 4.71 5.00 0.04
C GLY A 42 3.66 6.10 -0.10
N GLY A 43 3.45 6.93 0.94
CA GLY A 43 2.59 8.12 0.86
C GLY A 43 1.12 7.92 1.25
N GLY A 44 0.77 6.78 1.84
CA GLY A 44 -0.59 6.49 2.35
C GLY A 44 -1.51 5.86 1.31
N LEU A 45 -2.73 5.48 1.71
CA LEU A 45 -3.69 4.73 0.88
C LEU A 45 -4.15 5.46 -0.39
N ALA A 46 -4.01 6.79 -0.42
CA ALA A 46 -4.30 7.61 -1.60
C ALA A 46 -3.27 7.48 -2.73
N THR A 47 -2.17 6.75 -2.52
CA THR A 47 -1.18 6.45 -3.56
C THR A 47 -1.28 5.00 -3.99
N SER A 48 -0.92 4.71 -5.25
CA SER A 48 -0.88 3.33 -5.76
C SER A 48 0.09 2.47 -4.93
N GLN A 49 1.24 3.02 -4.54
CA GLN A 49 2.22 2.34 -3.70
C GLN A 49 1.68 2.01 -2.32
N GLY A 50 1.00 2.95 -1.65
CA GLY A 50 0.41 2.72 -0.34
C GLY A 50 -0.77 1.74 -0.39
N LYS A 51 -1.59 1.79 -1.45
CA LYS A 51 -2.64 0.79 -1.70
C LYS A 51 -2.06 -0.61 -1.87
N VAL A 52 -1.04 -0.77 -2.72
CA VAL A 52 -0.38 -2.07 -2.93
C VAL A 52 0.29 -2.55 -1.65
N ASN A 53 0.89 -1.65 -0.88
CA ASN A 53 1.49 -1.97 0.41
C ASN A 53 0.45 -2.52 1.39
N CYS A 54 -0.72 -1.88 1.48
CA CYS A 54 -1.82 -2.34 2.33
C CYS A 54 -2.34 -3.72 1.89
N LEU A 55 -2.50 -3.94 0.58
CA LEU A 55 -3.05 -5.20 0.04
C LEU A 55 -2.06 -6.38 0.08
N LEU A 56 -0.76 -6.12 0.15
CA LEU A 56 0.26 -7.17 0.30
C LEU A 56 0.44 -7.64 1.75
N GLN A 57 0.06 -6.80 2.73
CA GLN A 57 0.08 -7.14 4.16
C GLN A 57 -1.23 -7.84 4.56
#